data_AF-A0A922MHH3-F1
#
_entry.id   AF-A0A922MHH3-F1
#
_cell.length_a   1.000
_cell.length_b   1.000
_cell.length_c   1.000
_cell.angle_alpha   90.00
_cell.angle_beta   90.00
_cell.angle_gamma   90.00
#
_symmetry.space_group_name_H-M   'P 1'
#
loop_
_entity.id
_entity.type
_entity.pdbx_description
1 polymer ?
#
loop_
_entity_poly.entity_id
_entity_poly.type
_entity_poly.pdbx_seq_one_letter_code
_entity_poly.pdbx_strand_id
1 'polypeptide(L)'
;MKTVTLFVLNGLVLGFFFGCLYHYLNSDPQPLELCHGFGSLIAFLGIIYFFIIYFVVVKRLFGAWFEKTIWSRVEKTFAKLWTMMWFRWCVVLAVLGAIAVYLFLDTRDNPGRLVSLIGLFIILLLGFVFSAHPGRVNWRTVSTGLLIQFLFGVLFIRWTPGRAALQCFSDKVATFLSYGVEGAAFAFGDLLVRTEGVFAFSTLPVIFFFSMLVEILFFWGALQWFVLKLGQVLRAATGTTVCESVIAVGNVFLGMVQFWRHTSASEQNQLTW
;
A
#
# COMPACT_ATOMS: atom_id res chain seq x y z
N MET A 1 13.15 -18.48 28.36
CA MET A 1 14.27 -17.51 28.31
C MET A 1 14.15 -16.55 27.13
N LYS A 2 14.07 -17.01 25.86
CA LYS A 2 13.98 -16.13 24.67
C LYS A 2 12.87 -15.05 24.74
N THR A 3 11.67 -15.41 25.20
CA THR A 3 10.56 -14.46 25.32
C THR A 3 10.84 -13.36 26.35
N VAL A 4 11.42 -13.71 27.49
CA VAL A 4 11.73 -12.77 28.58
C VAL A 4 12.82 -11.79 28.14
N THR A 5 13.88 -12.27 27.48
CA THR A 5 14.94 -11.41 26.91
C THR A 5 14.38 -10.43 25.87
N LEU A 6 13.42 -10.88 25.06
CA LEU A 6 12.77 -10.06 24.03
C LEU A 6 11.90 -8.97 24.67
N PHE A 7 11.16 -9.28 25.74
CA PHE A 7 10.40 -8.28 26.50
C PHE A 7 11.31 -7.27 27.19
N VAL A 8 12.43 -7.70 27.78
CA VAL A 8 13.40 -6.80 28.43
C VAL A 8 14.04 -5.86 27.42
N LEU A 9 14.45 -6.37 26.25
CA LEU A 9 15.02 -5.55 25.18
C LEU A 9 14.02 -4.52 24.66
N ASN A 10 12.76 -4.93 24.44
CA ASN A 10 11.69 -4.02 24.02
C ASN A 10 11.43 -2.94 25.08
N GLY A 11 11.37 -3.31 26.36
CA GLY A 11 11.23 -2.37 27.47
C GLY A 11 12.35 -1.34 27.53
N LEU A 12 13.59 -1.75 27.28
CA LEU A 12 14.76 -0.85 27.25
C LEU A 12 14.66 0.14 26.09
N VAL A 13 14.28 -0.34 24.89
CA VAL A 13 14.05 0.53 23.72
C VAL A 13 12.93 1.53 24.00
N LEU A 14 11.79 1.11 24.55
CA LEU A 14 10.70 2.03 24.89
C LEU A 14 11.12 3.05 25.95
N GLY A 15 11.88 2.64 26.96
CA GLY A 15 12.41 3.54 27.99
C GLY A 15 13.33 4.61 27.42
N PHE A 16 14.23 4.23 26.50
CA PHE A 16 15.10 5.17 25.80
C PHE A 16 14.30 6.20 24.99
N PHE A 17 13.33 5.76 24.21
CA PHE A 17 12.49 6.65 23.40
C PHE A 17 11.59 7.56 24.24
N PHE A 18 11.06 7.06 25.35
CA PHE A 18 10.27 7.86 26.29
C PHE A 18 11.13 8.93 26.98
N GLY A 19 12.38 8.59 27.32
CA GLY A 19 13.36 9.55 27.83
C GLY A 19 13.70 10.64 26.82
N CYS A 20 13.92 10.28 25.55
CA CYS A 20 14.15 11.26 24.47
C CYS A 20 12.90 12.13 24.22
N LEU A 21 11.70 11.57 24.28
CA LEU A 21 10.44 12.33 24.14
C LEU A 21 10.25 13.32 25.28
N TYR A 22 10.53 12.89 26.51
CA TYR A 22 10.48 13.76 27.67
C TYR A 22 11.48 14.92 27.56
N HIS A 23 12.72 14.63 27.14
CA HIS A 23 13.72 15.67 26.90
C HIS A 23 13.32 16.63 25.78
N TYR A 24 12.77 16.13 24.67
CA TYR A 24 12.34 16.94 23.53
C TYR A 24 11.17 17.87 23.90
N LEU A 25 10.13 17.35 24.58
CA LEU A 25 8.98 18.14 25.04
C LEU A 25 9.36 19.22 26.05
N ASN A 26 10.44 19.01 26.82
CA ASN A 26 10.88 19.95 27.84
C ASN A 26 11.96 20.93 27.34
N SER A 27 12.60 20.67 26.20
CA SER A 27 13.68 21.50 25.64
C SER A 27 13.24 22.40 24.50
N ASP A 28 12.23 22.00 23.71
CA ASP A 28 11.76 22.76 22.54
C ASP A 28 10.22 22.93 22.56
N PRO A 29 9.67 24.16 22.60
CA PRO A 29 8.23 24.41 22.61
C PRO A 29 7.61 24.46 21.19
N GLN A 30 8.25 23.88 20.18
CA GLN A 30 7.70 23.81 18.82
C GLN A 30 6.69 22.64 18.69
N PRO A 31 5.63 22.80 17.89
CA PRO A 31 4.68 21.72 17.66
C PRO A 31 5.36 20.52 17.01
N LEU A 32 5.04 19.31 17.49
CA LEU A 32 5.64 18.06 17.01
C LEU A 32 5.21 17.77 15.56
N GLU A 33 6.07 18.08 14.59
CA GLU A 33 5.84 17.70 13.19
C GLU A 33 6.16 16.22 12.96
N LEU A 34 5.18 15.43 12.51
CA LEU A 34 5.31 13.99 12.35
C LEU A 34 6.27 13.59 11.20
N CYS A 35 6.48 14.49 10.23
CA CYS A 35 7.24 14.20 9.02
C CYS A 35 8.73 14.54 9.09
N HIS A 36 9.14 15.41 10.01
CA HIS A 36 10.53 15.85 10.14
C HIS A 36 11.07 15.63 11.55
N GLY A 37 12.40 15.61 11.68
CA GLY A 37 13.11 15.50 12.96
C GLY A 37 12.69 14.30 13.82
N PHE A 38 12.53 14.57 15.12
CA PHE A 38 12.21 13.58 16.15
C PHE A 38 10.82 12.94 15.97
N GLY A 39 9.85 13.68 15.42
CA GLY A 39 8.51 13.15 15.12
C GLY A 39 8.53 12.00 14.11
N SER A 40 9.43 12.06 13.12
CA SER A 40 9.59 10.96 12.16
C SER A 40 10.21 9.70 12.78
N LEU A 41 11.10 9.86 13.76
CA LEU A 41 11.72 8.76 14.51
C LEU A 41 10.65 8.02 15.34
N ILE A 42 9.75 8.76 15.98
CA ILE A 42 8.59 8.21 16.71
C ILE A 42 7.64 7.51 15.75
N ALA A 43 7.38 8.08 14.57
CA ALA A 43 6.50 7.47 13.57
C ALA A 43 7.08 6.12 13.09
N PHE A 44 8.37 6.04 12.78
CA PHE A 44 9.03 4.79 12.41
C PHE A 44 9.03 3.77 13.55
N LEU A 45 9.34 4.19 14.77
CA LEU A 45 9.26 3.31 15.94
C LEU A 45 7.85 2.77 16.13
N GLY A 46 6.84 3.64 16.03
CA GLY A 46 5.43 3.29 16.15
C GLY A 46 5.00 2.28 15.08
N ILE A 47 5.42 2.47 13.83
CA ILE A 47 5.16 1.52 12.74
C ILE A 47 5.84 0.17 13.02
N ILE A 48 7.13 0.19 13.39
CA ILE A 48 7.90 -1.04 13.67
C ILE A 48 7.28 -1.80 14.86
N TYR A 49 6.94 -1.11 15.95
CA TYR A 49 6.29 -1.72 17.10
C TYR A 49 4.89 -2.22 16.79
N PHE A 50 4.13 -1.46 15.98
CA PHE A 50 2.84 -1.92 15.49
C PHE A 50 2.98 -3.23 14.71
N PHE A 51 3.93 -3.31 13.78
CA PHE A 51 4.20 -4.54 13.03
C PHE A 51 4.67 -5.69 13.92
N ILE A 52 5.55 -5.44 14.90
CA ILE A 52 6.05 -6.45 15.85
C ILE A 52 4.90 -6.97 16.72
N ILE A 53 4.11 -6.07 17.33
CA ILE A 53 2.96 -6.43 18.17
C ILE A 53 1.92 -7.17 17.32
N TYR A 54 1.65 -6.69 16.11
CA TYR A 54 0.75 -7.35 15.17
C TYR A 54 1.22 -8.78 14.85
N PHE A 55 2.50 -8.97 14.51
CA PHE A 55 3.04 -10.29 14.17
C PHE A 55 3.13 -11.24 15.37
N VAL A 56 3.52 -10.75 16.54
CA VAL A 56 3.77 -11.58 17.73
C VAL A 56 2.47 -11.90 18.47
N VAL A 57 1.56 -10.94 18.58
CA VAL A 57 0.32 -11.05 19.37
C VAL A 57 -0.88 -11.33 18.49
N VAL A 58 -1.13 -10.52 17.46
CA VAL A 58 -2.38 -10.63 16.67
C VAL A 58 -2.38 -11.87 15.78
N LYS A 59 -1.28 -12.18 15.09
CA LYS A 59 -1.18 -13.42 14.29
C LYS A 59 -1.27 -14.68 15.17
N ARG A 60 -0.66 -14.66 16.37
CA ARG A 60 -0.58 -15.82 17.27
C ARG A 60 -1.87 -16.06 18.07
N LEU A 61 -2.54 -15.02 18.56
CA LEU A 61 -3.77 -15.16 19.36
C LEU A 61 -5.06 -15.02 18.53
N PHE A 62 -5.09 -14.11 17.55
CA PHE A 62 -6.32 -13.71 16.89
C PHE A 62 -6.42 -14.14 15.42
N GLY A 63 -5.35 -14.66 14.80
CA GLY A 63 -5.34 -14.97 13.36
C GLY A 63 -6.52 -15.83 12.89
N ALA A 64 -6.73 -16.99 13.51
CA ALA A 64 -7.82 -17.90 13.15
C ALA A 64 -9.20 -17.42 13.64
N TRP A 65 -9.27 -16.77 14.80
CA TRP A 65 -10.54 -16.32 15.38
C TRP A 65 -11.08 -15.05 14.72
N PHE A 66 -10.22 -14.08 14.41
CA PHE A 66 -10.59 -12.77 13.83
C PHE A 66 -11.08 -12.91 12.39
N GLU A 67 -10.43 -13.76 11.60
CA GLU A 67 -10.85 -14.05 10.22
C GLU A 67 -12.20 -14.77 10.19
N LYS A 68 -12.40 -15.78 11.07
CA LYS A 68 -13.70 -16.47 11.16
C LYS A 68 -14.80 -15.63 11.79
N THR A 69 -14.52 -14.83 12.82
CA THR A 69 -15.56 -14.18 13.62
C THR A 69 -15.91 -12.79 13.13
N ILE A 70 -14.91 -11.95 12.85
CA ILE A 70 -15.16 -10.55 12.48
C ILE A 70 -15.23 -10.42 10.98
N TRP A 71 -14.24 -10.93 10.23
CA TRP A 71 -14.20 -10.76 8.78
C TRP A 71 -15.38 -11.44 8.08
N SER A 72 -15.68 -12.70 8.42
CA SER A 72 -16.84 -13.40 7.82
C SER A 72 -18.19 -12.76 8.17
N ARG A 73 -18.33 -12.13 9.35
CA ARG A 73 -19.56 -11.43 9.75
C ARG A 73 -19.68 -10.07 9.11
N VAL A 74 -18.59 -9.32 9.01
CA VAL A 74 -18.56 -8.05 8.29
C VAL A 74 -18.83 -8.30 6.81
N GLU A 75 -18.18 -9.27 6.19
CA GLU A 75 -18.40 -9.62 4.79
C GLU A 75 -19.85 -10.07 4.56
N LYS A 76 -20.43 -10.92 5.41
CA LYS A 76 -21.83 -11.36 5.28
C LYS A 76 -22.83 -10.23 5.54
N THR A 77 -22.60 -9.39 6.54
CA THR A 77 -23.48 -8.27 6.88
C THR A 77 -23.40 -7.18 5.82
N PHE A 78 -22.20 -6.83 5.39
CA PHE A 78 -21.95 -5.87 4.32
C PHE A 78 -22.48 -6.41 2.98
N ALA A 79 -22.26 -7.69 2.67
CA ALA A 79 -22.86 -8.32 1.49
C ALA A 79 -24.39 -8.29 1.56
N LYS A 80 -25.01 -8.66 2.69
CA LYS A 80 -26.48 -8.62 2.85
C LYS A 80 -27.04 -7.20 2.69
N LEU A 81 -26.34 -6.21 3.25
CA LEU A 81 -26.68 -4.79 3.12
C LEU A 81 -26.50 -4.30 1.68
N TRP A 82 -25.48 -4.79 0.97
CA TRP A 82 -25.18 -4.43 -0.42
C TRP A 82 -26.05 -5.18 -1.46
N THR A 83 -26.62 -6.34 -1.10
CA THR A 83 -27.56 -7.09 -1.95
C THR A 83 -28.95 -6.46 -1.95
N MET A 84 -29.26 -5.61 -0.96
CA MET A 84 -30.48 -4.79 -0.97
C MET A 84 -30.43 -3.86 -2.20
N MET A 85 -31.19 -4.23 -3.23
CA MET A 85 -31.12 -3.57 -4.54
C MET A 85 -31.33 -2.06 -4.44
N TRP A 86 -32.24 -1.62 -3.57
CA TRP A 86 -32.51 -0.21 -3.33
C TRP A 86 -31.33 0.54 -2.70
N PHE A 87 -30.72 -0.02 -1.65
CA PHE A 87 -29.55 0.57 -0.99
C PHE A 87 -28.35 0.68 -1.95
N ARG A 88 -28.13 -0.37 -2.76
CA ARG A 88 -27.09 -0.40 -3.78
C ARG A 88 -27.26 0.72 -4.81
N TRP A 89 -28.46 0.89 -5.37
CA TRP A 89 -28.72 1.94 -6.35
C TRP A 89 -28.64 3.34 -5.73
N CYS A 90 -29.12 3.55 -4.51
CA CYS A 90 -28.99 4.83 -3.80
C CYS A 90 -27.53 5.21 -3.57
N VAL A 91 -26.68 4.28 -3.11
CA VAL A 91 -25.24 4.54 -2.90
C VAL A 91 -24.54 4.83 -4.23
N VAL A 92 -24.81 4.05 -5.28
CA VAL A 92 -24.22 4.26 -6.60
C VAL A 92 -24.61 5.63 -7.17
N LEU A 93 -25.89 6.00 -7.11
CA LEU A 93 -26.37 7.29 -7.61
C LEU A 93 -25.80 8.46 -6.80
N ALA A 94 -25.71 8.33 -5.48
CA ALA A 94 -25.10 9.36 -4.63
C ALA A 94 -23.60 9.55 -4.96
N VAL A 95 -22.85 8.46 -5.13
CA VAL A 95 -21.44 8.51 -5.49
C VAL A 95 -21.23 9.09 -6.89
N LEU A 96 -22.00 8.65 -7.88
CA LEU A 96 -21.95 9.19 -9.24
C LEU A 96 -22.32 10.67 -9.28
N GLY A 97 -23.35 11.08 -8.53
CA GLY A 97 -23.75 12.47 -8.37
C GLY A 97 -22.64 13.32 -7.75
N ALA A 98 -22.02 12.84 -6.68
CA ALA A 98 -20.89 13.53 -6.03
C ALA A 98 -19.69 13.68 -6.98
N ILE A 99 -19.37 12.64 -7.77
CA ILE A 99 -18.30 12.69 -8.77
C ILE A 99 -18.66 13.68 -9.89
N ALA A 100 -19.89 13.64 -10.40
CA ALA A 100 -20.34 14.56 -11.44
C ALA A 100 -20.31 16.02 -10.98
N VAL A 101 -20.75 16.30 -9.75
CA VAL A 101 -20.68 17.63 -9.14
C VAL A 101 -19.23 18.06 -8.95
N TYR A 102 -18.38 17.17 -8.43
CA TYR A 102 -16.94 17.46 -8.27
C TYR A 102 -16.27 17.74 -9.61
N LEU A 103 -16.52 16.92 -10.63
CA LEU A 103 -15.99 17.13 -11.97
C LEU A 103 -16.52 18.44 -12.57
N PHE A 104 -17.79 18.77 -12.40
CA PHE A 104 -18.36 20.02 -12.89
C PHE A 104 -17.70 21.24 -12.26
N LEU A 105 -17.54 21.24 -10.93
CA LEU A 105 -16.86 22.31 -10.19
C LEU A 105 -15.39 22.43 -10.61
N ASP A 106 -14.67 21.31 -10.74
CA ASP A 106 -13.25 21.29 -11.07
C ASP A 106 -12.99 21.58 -12.57
N THR A 107 -13.97 21.36 -13.43
CA THR A 107 -13.91 21.59 -14.88
C THR A 107 -14.28 23.02 -15.27
N ARG A 108 -15.11 23.70 -14.46
CA ARG A 108 -15.61 25.05 -14.77
C ARG A 108 -14.50 26.05 -15.06
N ASP A 109 -13.36 25.89 -14.38
CA ASP A 109 -12.24 26.84 -14.48
C ASP A 109 -11.22 26.48 -15.57
N ASN A 110 -11.21 25.23 -16.08
CA ASN A 110 -10.18 24.76 -17.03
C ASN A 110 -10.72 23.68 -18.00
N PRO A 111 -11.08 24.04 -19.25
CA PRO A 111 -11.62 23.08 -20.22
C PRO A 111 -10.62 22.01 -20.66
N GLY A 112 -9.31 22.22 -20.44
CA GLY A 112 -8.28 21.21 -20.72
C GLY A 112 -8.46 19.91 -19.91
N ARG A 113 -9.16 19.94 -18.78
CA ARG A 113 -9.45 18.76 -17.95
C ARG A 113 -10.45 17.79 -18.62
N LEU A 114 -11.30 18.27 -19.55
CA LEU A 114 -12.16 17.39 -20.34
C LEU A 114 -11.36 16.41 -21.18
N VAL A 115 -10.17 16.81 -21.66
CA VAL A 115 -9.33 15.96 -22.50
C VAL A 115 -8.93 14.67 -21.75
N SER A 116 -8.61 14.77 -20.45
CA SER A 116 -8.32 13.60 -19.63
C SER A 116 -9.53 12.69 -19.43
N LEU A 117 -10.73 13.26 -19.28
CA LEU A 117 -11.98 12.49 -19.16
C LEU A 117 -12.31 11.76 -20.48
N ILE A 118 -12.15 12.44 -21.61
CA ILE A 118 -12.32 11.86 -22.95
C ILE A 118 -11.28 10.76 -23.18
N GLY A 119 -10.03 10.98 -22.80
CA GLY A 119 -8.96 9.97 -22.90
C GLY A 119 -9.29 8.69 -22.14
N LEU A 120 -9.82 8.82 -20.91
CA LEU A 120 -10.30 7.67 -20.13
C LEU A 120 -11.42 6.92 -20.85
N PHE A 121 -12.39 7.64 -21.42
CA PHE A 121 -13.48 7.03 -22.18
C PHE A 121 -12.96 6.29 -23.42
N ILE A 122 -12.00 6.88 -24.15
CA ILE A 122 -11.38 6.25 -25.32
C ILE A 122 -10.64 4.96 -24.93
N ILE A 123 -9.89 4.95 -23.82
CA ILE A 123 -9.20 3.74 -23.35
C ILE A 123 -10.19 2.62 -23.02
N LEU A 124 -11.31 2.95 -22.35
CA LEU A 124 -12.36 1.98 -22.07
C LEU A 124 -13.03 1.47 -23.35
N LEU A 125 -13.27 2.35 -24.32
CA LEU A 125 -13.85 1.99 -25.61
C LEU A 125 -12.91 1.08 -26.41
N LEU A 126 -11.61 1.37 -26.45
CA LEU A 126 -10.61 0.51 -27.09
C LEU A 126 -10.56 -0.85 -26.40
N GLY A 127 -10.55 -0.89 -25.07
CA GLY A 127 -10.62 -2.14 -24.31
C GLY A 127 -11.90 -2.95 -24.61
N PHE A 128 -13.02 -2.29 -24.84
CA PHE A 128 -14.28 -2.94 -25.22
C PHE A 128 -14.27 -3.45 -26.67
N VAL A 129 -13.77 -2.66 -27.62
CA VAL A 129 -13.70 -3.02 -29.05
C VAL A 129 -12.73 -4.18 -29.30
N PHE A 130 -11.58 -4.18 -28.64
CA PHE A 130 -10.59 -5.26 -28.74
C PHE A 130 -10.88 -6.45 -27.80
N SER A 131 -12.00 -6.43 -27.06
CA SER A 131 -12.37 -7.53 -26.19
C SER A 131 -12.76 -8.76 -27.01
N ALA A 132 -12.20 -9.92 -26.65
CA ALA A 132 -12.58 -11.20 -27.27
C ALA A 132 -14.06 -11.57 -27.03
N HIS A 133 -14.66 -11.09 -25.94
CA HIS A 133 -16.04 -11.39 -25.57
C HIS A 133 -16.74 -10.14 -24.99
N PRO A 134 -17.11 -9.14 -25.82
CA PRO A 134 -17.68 -7.88 -25.34
C PRO A 134 -19.01 -8.06 -24.59
N GLY A 135 -19.78 -9.11 -24.93
CA GLY A 135 -21.04 -9.44 -24.26
C GLY A 135 -20.90 -10.07 -22.85
N ARG A 136 -19.70 -10.46 -22.42
CA ARG A 136 -19.45 -11.07 -21.09
C ARG A 136 -18.67 -10.18 -20.13
N VAL A 137 -18.54 -8.89 -20.45
CA VAL A 137 -17.80 -7.94 -19.61
C VAL A 137 -18.57 -7.69 -18.31
N ASN A 138 -17.92 -7.98 -17.18
CA ASN A 138 -18.48 -7.68 -15.87
C ASN A 138 -18.29 -6.19 -15.52
N TRP A 139 -19.27 -5.37 -15.87
CA TRP A 139 -19.26 -3.93 -15.64
C TRP A 139 -19.15 -3.54 -14.17
N ARG A 140 -19.53 -4.41 -13.23
CA ARG A 140 -19.33 -4.15 -11.79
C ARG A 140 -17.84 -4.03 -11.47
N THR A 141 -17.03 -4.95 -11.95
CA THR A 141 -15.58 -4.98 -11.68
C THR A 141 -14.89 -3.78 -12.32
N VAL A 142 -15.20 -3.48 -13.59
CA VAL A 142 -14.59 -2.36 -14.32
C VAL A 142 -14.97 -1.01 -13.68
N SER A 143 -16.26 -0.77 -13.42
CA SER A 143 -16.73 0.48 -12.81
C SER A 143 -16.21 0.65 -11.38
N THR A 144 -16.15 -0.42 -10.58
CA THR A 144 -15.64 -0.34 -9.20
C THR A 144 -14.13 -0.10 -9.19
N GLY A 145 -13.37 -0.75 -10.06
CA GLY A 145 -11.93 -0.50 -10.20
C GLY A 145 -11.64 0.95 -10.58
N LEU A 146 -12.39 1.48 -11.55
CA LEU A 146 -12.27 2.88 -11.97
C LEU A 146 -12.64 3.85 -10.84
N LEU A 147 -13.71 3.55 -10.10
CA LEU A 147 -14.15 4.34 -8.96
C LEU A 147 -13.07 4.36 -7.86
N ILE A 148 -12.50 3.21 -7.52
CA ILE A 148 -11.41 3.13 -6.54
C ILE A 148 -10.22 3.97 -7.00
N GLN A 149 -9.77 3.82 -8.25
CA GLN A 149 -8.65 4.59 -8.79
C GLN A 149 -8.93 6.11 -8.75
N PHE A 150 -10.15 6.53 -9.09
CA PHE A 150 -10.58 7.92 -9.01
C PHE A 150 -10.56 8.45 -7.56
N LEU A 151 -11.10 7.67 -6.61
CA LEU A 151 -11.10 8.02 -5.19
C LEU A 151 -9.68 8.13 -4.63
N PHE A 152 -8.76 7.23 -5.00
CA PHE A 152 -7.35 7.33 -4.65
C PHE A 152 -6.72 8.62 -5.20
N GLY A 153 -7.03 9.00 -6.44
CA GLY A 153 -6.57 10.25 -7.04
C GLY A 153 -7.09 11.49 -6.29
N VAL A 154 -8.38 11.54 -5.96
CA VAL A 154 -8.94 12.66 -5.20
C VAL A 154 -8.35 12.73 -3.78
N LEU A 155 -8.24 11.58 -3.11
CA LEU A 155 -7.78 11.50 -1.72
C LEU A 155 -6.28 11.83 -1.57
N PHE A 156 -5.41 11.32 -2.45
CA PHE A 156 -3.97 11.49 -2.30
C PHE A 156 -3.37 12.59 -3.18
N ILE A 157 -3.98 12.90 -4.33
CA ILE A 157 -3.47 13.95 -5.22
C ILE A 157 -4.23 15.25 -4.95
N ARG A 158 -5.56 15.31 -5.06
CA ARG A 158 -6.26 16.60 -4.94
C ARG A 158 -6.27 17.15 -3.51
N TRP A 159 -6.55 16.30 -2.53
CA TRP A 159 -6.71 16.71 -1.14
C TRP A 159 -5.37 17.12 -0.51
N THR A 160 -5.30 18.33 0.04
CA THR A 160 -4.06 18.92 0.58
C THR A 160 -3.39 18.08 1.68
N PRO A 161 -4.08 17.63 2.75
CA PRO A 161 -3.45 16.78 3.76
C PRO A 161 -3.12 15.38 3.23
N GLY A 162 -3.90 14.84 2.29
CA GLY A 162 -3.60 13.56 1.65
C GLY A 162 -2.33 13.61 0.81
N ARG A 163 -2.13 14.71 0.08
CA ARG A 163 -0.88 14.97 -0.66
C ARG A 163 0.30 15.16 0.28
N ALA A 164 0.13 15.91 1.37
CA ALA A 164 1.18 16.08 2.37
C ALA A 164 1.57 14.74 3.01
N ALA A 165 0.60 13.88 3.33
CA ALA A 165 0.84 12.54 3.85
C ALA A 165 1.59 11.65 2.84
N LEU A 166 1.20 11.69 1.55
CA LEU A 166 1.89 10.93 0.52
C LEU A 166 3.32 11.44 0.30
N GLN A 167 3.52 12.76 0.25
CA GLN A 167 4.86 13.36 0.10
C GLN A 167 5.77 12.95 1.25
N CYS A 168 5.28 13.04 2.48
CA CYS A 168 6.00 12.60 3.67
C CYS A 168 6.42 11.13 3.58
N PHE A 169 5.51 10.24 3.15
CA PHE A 169 5.83 8.84 2.91
C PHE A 169 6.88 8.67 1.80
N SER A 170 6.73 9.38 0.68
CA SER A 170 7.66 9.35 -0.44
C SER A 170 9.06 9.82 -0.05
N ASP A 171 9.19 10.88 0.74
CA ASP A 171 10.47 11.41 1.21
C ASP A 171 11.18 10.40 2.14
N LYS A 172 10.41 9.64 2.94
CA LYS A 172 10.95 8.54 3.75
C LYS A 172 11.46 7.39 2.91
N VAL A 173 10.72 6.99 1.88
CA VAL A 173 11.17 5.96 0.93
C VAL A 173 12.42 6.45 0.19
N ALA A 174 12.46 7.71 -0.25
CA ALA A 174 13.63 8.29 -0.90
C ALA A 174 14.85 8.30 0.03
N THR A 175 14.68 8.67 1.30
CA THR A 175 15.74 8.61 2.32
C THR A 175 16.23 7.17 2.50
N PHE A 176 15.33 6.20 2.60
CA PHE A 176 15.70 4.79 2.69
C PHE A 176 16.50 4.31 1.48
N LEU A 177 16.09 4.68 0.25
CA LEU A 177 16.81 4.34 -0.97
C LEU A 177 18.18 5.02 -1.05
N SER A 178 18.34 6.20 -0.45
CA SER A 178 19.62 6.91 -0.40
C SER A 178 20.70 6.14 0.35
N TYR A 179 20.35 5.32 1.34
CA TYR A 179 21.31 4.40 2.00
C TYR A 179 21.87 3.36 1.02
N GLY A 180 21.09 2.94 0.02
CA GLY A 180 21.58 2.08 -1.06
C GLY A 180 22.63 2.79 -1.94
N VAL A 181 22.48 4.11 -2.13
CA VAL A 181 23.45 4.94 -2.87
C VAL A 181 24.77 5.07 -2.09
N GLU A 182 24.71 5.22 -0.76
CA GLU A 182 25.92 5.20 0.09
C GLU A 182 26.66 3.86 -0.02
N GLY A 183 25.92 2.74 0.00
CA GLY A 183 26.50 1.41 -0.20
C GLY A 183 27.14 1.24 -1.60
N ALA A 184 26.52 1.82 -2.62
CA ALA A 184 27.07 1.83 -3.98
C ALA A 184 28.35 2.66 -4.07
N ALA A 185 28.37 3.85 -3.46
CA ALA A 185 29.55 4.72 -3.42
C ALA A 185 30.72 4.07 -2.67
N PHE A 186 30.43 3.30 -1.62
CA PHE A 186 31.43 2.48 -0.93
C PHE A 186 32.01 1.38 -1.84
N ALA A 187 31.17 0.69 -2.61
CA ALA A 187 31.61 -0.43 -3.45
C ALA A 187 32.31 0.00 -4.75
N PHE A 188 31.81 1.05 -5.42
CA PHE A 188 32.25 1.46 -6.75
C PHE A 188 32.98 2.82 -6.78
N GLY A 189 33.02 3.54 -5.66
CA GLY A 189 33.64 4.86 -5.56
C GLY A 189 32.71 6.02 -5.91
N ASP A 190 32.99 7.19 -5.33
CA ASP A 190 32.12 8.37 -5.40
C ASP A 190 32.09 9.03 -6.79
N LEU A 191 33.16 8.87 -7.57
CA LEU A 191 33.27 9.42 -8.92
C LEU A 191 32.19 8.84 -9.86
N LEU A 192 32.07 7.51 -9.90
CA LEU A 192 31.12 6.82 -10.79
C LEU A 192 29.67 6.98 -10.33
N VAL A 193 29.44 7.04 -9.01
CA VAL A 193 28.11 7.01 -8.41
C VAL A 193 27.50 8.41 -8.28
N ARG A 194 28.26 9.39 -7.79
CA ARG A 194 27.76 10.74 -7.50
C ARG A 194 28.19 11.78 -8.53
N THR A 195 29.42 11.69 -9.03
CA THR A 195 29.97 12.73 -9.92
C THR A 195 29.52 12.52 -11.36
N GLU A 196 29.75 11.33 -11.90
CA GLU A 196 29.32 10.95 -13.25
C GLU A 196 27.87 10.45 -13.30
N GLY A 197 27.33 10.00 -12.16
CA GLY A 197 25.94 9.59 -12.06
C GLY A 197 25.59 8.44 -13.01
N VAL A 198 26.53 7.54 -13.28
CA VAL A 198 26.33 6.46 -14.26
C VAL A 198 25.21 5.56 -13.76
N PHE A 199 24.14 5.44 -14.56
CA PHE A 199 22.93 4.70 -14.20
C PHE A 199 23.21 3.30 -13.63
N ALA A 200 24.15 2.59 -14.25
CA ALA A 200 24.53 1.24 -13.84
C ALA A 200 25.09 1.17 -12.40
N PHE A 201 25.85 2.16 -11.97
CA PHE A 201 26.49 2.17 -10.65
C PHE A 201 25.70 2.94 -9.60
N SER A 202 24.85 3.88 -10.01
CA SER A 202 24.00 4.65 -9.09
C SER A 202 22.65 3.96 -8.83
N THR A 203 21.96 3.47 -9.87
CA THR A 203 20.57 3.00 -9.76
C THR A 203 20.46 1.49 -9.56
N LEU A 204 21.27 0.66 -10.24
CA LEU A 204 21.16 -0.80 -10.11
C LEU A 204 21.43 -1.32 -8.69
N PRO A 205 22.43 -0.81 -7.93
CA PRO A 205 22.66 -1.25 -6.56
C PRO A 205 21.50 -0.90 -5.62
N VAL A 206 20.81 0.22 -5.86
CA VAL A 206 19.61 0.62 -5.10
C VAL A 206 18.47 -0.37 -5.36
N ILE A 207 18.27 -0.79 -6.61
CA ILE A 207 17.28 -1.85 -6.95
C ILE A 207 17.63 -3.17 -6.27
N PHE A 208 18.92 -3.54 -6.27
CA PHE A 208 19.40 -4.75 -5.60
C PHE A 208 19.17 -4.70 -4.08
N PHE A 209 19.51 -3.58 -3.44
CA PHE A 209 19.27 -3.33 -2.02
C PHE A 209 17.79 -3.43 -1.67
N PHE A 210 16.90 -2.81 -2.46
CA PHE A 210 15.46 -2.92 -2.28
C PHE A 210 14.96 -4.36 -2.44
N SER A 211 15.49 -5.09 -3.43
CA SER A 211 15.12 -6.50 -3.67
C SER A 211 15.51 -7.38 -2.48
N MET A 212 16.69 -7.18 -1.88
CA MET A 212 17.10 -7.89 -0.66
C MET A 212 16.19 -7.58 0.52
N LEU A 213 15.79 -6.32 0.71
CA LEU A 213 14.84 -5.95 1.77
C LEU A 213 13.50 -6.68 1.58
N VAL A 214 13.00 -6.68 0.35
CA VAL A 214 11.75 -7.35 -0.01
C VAL A 214 11.83 -8.85 0.28
N GLU A 215 12.94 -9.51 -0.07
CA GLU A 215 13.18 -10.92 0.26
C GLU A 215 13.18 -11.18 1.77
N ILE A 216 13.81 -10.31 2.57
CA ILE A 216 13.77 -10.41 4.03
C ILE A 216 12.33 -10.25 4.55
N LEU A 217 11.58 -9.29 4.02
CA LEU A 217 10.18 -9.03 4.39
C LEU A 217 9.26 -10.21 4.02
N PHE A 218 9.58 -10.88 2.92
CA PHE A 218 8.92 -12.09 2.47
C PHE A 218 9.30 -13.29 3.37
N PHE A 219 10.57 -13.48 3.71
CA PHE A 219 10.99 -14.53 4.64
C PHE A 219 10.31 -14.39 6.01
N TRP A 220 10.16 -13.15 6.50
CA TRP A 220 9.45 -12.86 7.75
C TRP A 220 7.94 -13.16 7.69
N GLY A 221 7.36 -13.26 6.49
CA GLY A 221 5.93 -13.47 6.30
C GLY A 221 5.10 -12.18 6.25
N ALA A 222 5.73 -11.01 6.45
CA ALA A 222 5.03 -9.73 6.62
C ALA A 222 4.41 -9.25 5.31
N LEU A 223 5.16 -9.36 4.22
CA LEU A 223 4.70 -8.96 2.90
C LEU A 223 3.55 -9.84 2.40
N GLN A 224 3.60 -11.16 2.63
CA GLN A 224 2.52 -12.08 2.26
C GLN A 224 1.24 -11.76 3.00
N TRP A 225 1.33 -11.53 4.31
CA TRP A 225 0.16 -11.17 5.11
C TRP A 225 -0.49 -9.87 4.59
N PHE A 226 0.33 -8.86 4.29
CA PHE A 226 -0.12 -7.57 3.79
C PHE A 226 -0.82 -7.71 2.42
N VAL A 227 -0.20 -8.41 1.47
CA VAL A 227 -0.75 -8.64 0.12
C VAL A 227 -2.06 -9.45 0.18
N LEU A 228 -2.14 -10.47 1.03
CA LEU A 228 -3.37 -11.26 1.20
C LEU A 228 -4.52 -10.40 1.75
N LYS A 229 -4.26 -9.54 2.73
CA LYS A 229 -5.30 -8.68 3.31
C LYS A 229 -5.77 -7.59 2.35
N LEU A 230 -4.85 -6.93 1.66
CA LEU A 230 -5.21 -5.99 0.60
C LEU A 230 -5.96 -6.69 -0.55
N GLY A 231 -5.56 -7.91 -0.93
CA GLY A 231 -6.25 -8.71 -1.92
C GLY A 231 -7.68 -9.09 -1.50
N GLN A 232 -7.91 -9.39 -0.21
CA GLN A 232 -9.25 -9.61 0.34
C GLN A 232 -10.13 -8.36 0.27
N VAL A 233 -9.57 -7.19 0.62
CA VAL A 233 -10.28 -5.89 0.51
C VAL A 233 -10.62 -5.58 -0.94
N LEU A 234 -9.66 -5.74 -1.85
CA LEU A 234 -9.86 -5.51 -3.27
C LEU A 234 -10.95 -6.44 -3.82
N ARG A 235 -10.88 -7.74 -3.52
CA ARG A 235 -11.91 -8.73 -3.86
C ARG A 235 -13.29 -8.30 -3.39
N ALA A 236 -13.40 -7.87 -2.13
CA ALA A 236 -14.70 -7.47 -1.56
C ALA A 236 -15.30 -6.28 -2.32
N ALA A 237 -14.45 -5.37 -2.80
CA ALA A 237 -14.89 -4.23 -3.60
C ALA A 237 -15.25 -4.62 -5.05
N THR A 238 -14.32 -5.26 -5.78
CA THR A 238 -14.45 -5.53 -7.22
C THR A 238 -15.29 -6.77 -7.56
N GLY A 239 -15.47 -7.69 -6.61
CA GLY A 239 -16.16 -8.96 -6.81
C GLY A 239 -15.36 -9.99 -7.62
N THR A 240 -14.06 -9.79 -7.80
CA THR A 240 -13.14 -10.70 -8.52
C THR A 240 -12.76 -11.91 -7.67
N THR A 241 -12.05 -12.88 -8.25
CA THR A 241 -11.55 -14.03 -7.49
C THR A 241 -10.47 -13.60 -6.50
N VAL A 242 -10.24 -14.41 -5.45
CA VAL A 242 -9.17 -14.15 -4.47
C VAL A 242 -7.82 -14.13 -5.18
N CYS A 243 -7.57 -15.11 -6.05
CA CYS A 243 -6.30 -15.23 -6.77
C CYS A 243 -6.02 -14.00 -7.64
N GLU A 244 -6.98 -13.55 -8.46
CA GLU A 244 -6.82 -12.35 -9.30
C GLU A 244 -6.52 -11.10 -8.46
N SER A 245 -7.22 -10.93 -7.34
CA SER A 245 -7.09 -9.74 -6.51
C SER A 245 -5.75 -9.73 -5.75
N VAL A 246 -5.30 -10.89 -5.28
CA VAL A 246 -4.00 -11.07 -4.62
C VAL A 246 -2.85 -10.89 -5.61
N ILE A 247 -2.97 -11.42 -6.84
CA ILE A 247 -1.98 -11.21 -7.92
C ILE A 247 -1.90 -9.72 -8.28
N ALA A 248 -3.05 -9.05 -8.46
CA ALA A 248 -3.10 -7.63 -8.80
C ALA A 248 -2.41 -6.76 -7.74
N VAL A 249 -2.67 -7.01 -6.45
CA VAL A 249 -2.00 -6.31 -5.34
C VAL A 249 -0.52 -6.69 -5.28
N GLY A 250 -0.18 -7.97 -5.45
CA GLY A 250 1.20 -8.46 -5.40
C GLY A 250 2.11 -7.83 -6.44
N ASN A 251 1.59 -7.62 -7.65
CA ASN A 251 2.32 -6.96 -8.74
C ASN A 251 2.71 -5.52 -8.42
N VAL A 252 2.01 -4.82 -7.52
CA VAL A 252 2.36 -3.46 -7.10
C VAL A 252 3.66 -3.44 -6.28
N PHE A 253 3.96 -4.51 -5.53
CA PHE A 253 5.10 -4.56 -4.60
C PHE A 253 6.29 -5.36 -5.11
N LEU A 254 6.03 -6.48 -5.78
CA LEU A 254 7.06 -7.45 -6.21
C LEU A 254 7.36 -7.36 -7.71
N GLY A 255 6.49 -6.69 -8.48
CA GLY A 255 6.53 -6.76 -9.93
C GLY A 255 6.20 -8.16 -10.47
N MET A 256 6.04 -8.25 -11.79
CA MET A 256 5.54 -9.45 -12.46
C MET A 256 6.42 -10.69 -12.17
N VAL A 257 7.73 -10.61 -12.40
CA VAL A 257 8.61 -11.80 -12.35
C VAL A 257 8.76 -12.36 -10.93
N GLN A 258 8.95 -11.49 -9.93
CA GLN A 258 9.21 -11.95 -8.57
C GLN A 258 7.94 -12.55 -7.94
N PHE A 259 6.77 -11.93 -8.18
CA PHE A 259 5.51 -12.44 -7.65
C PHE A 259 5.22 -13.85 -8.19
N TRP A 260 5.33 -14.05 -9.50
CA TRP A 260 5.07 -15.34 -10.14
C TRP A 260 6.01 -16.46 -9.66
N ARG A 261 7.29 -16.14 -9.45
CA ARG A 261 8.28 -17.11 -8.90
C ARG A 261 7.90 -17.58 -7.50
N HIS A 262 7.40 -16.67 -6.66
CA HIS A 262 7.01 -17.01 -5.30
C HIS A 262 5.68 -17.78 -5.24
N THR A 263 4.72 -17.46 -6.10
CA THR A 263 3.47 -18.26 -6.19
C THR A 263 3.75 -19.66 -6.71
N SER A 264 4.58 -19.82 -7.74
CA SER A 264 4.92 -21.15 -8.28
C SER A 264 5.69 -22.00 -7.26
N ALA A 265 6.59 -21.40 -6.48
CA ALA A 265 7.31 -22.10 -5.41
C ALA A 265 6.37 -22.53 -4.26
N SER A 266 5.34 -21.73 -3.97
CA SER A 266 4.32 -22.09 -2.96
C SER A 266 3.37 -23.20 -3.43
N GLU A 267 3.01 -23.23 -4.72
CA GLU A 267 2.25 -24.33 -5.34
C GLU A 267 3.05 -25.63 -5.32
N GLN A 268 4.34 -25.58 -5.64
CA GLN A 268 5.21 -26.76 -5.56
C GLN A 268 5.30 -27.33 -4.14
N ASN A 269 5.37 -26.49 -3.10
CA ASN A 269 5.35 -26.94 -1.71
C ASN A 269 4.01 -27.53 -1.24
N GLN A 270 2.90 -27.25 -1.93
CA GLN A 270 1.60 -27.89 -1.68
C GLN A 270 1.43 -29.22 -2.41
N LEU A 271 2.24 -29.50 -3.43
CA LEU A 271 2.26 -30.76 -4.18
C LEU A 271 3.25 -31.78 -3.59
N THR A 272 3.98 -31.44 -2.53
CA THR A 272 4.97 -32.30 -1.85
C THR A 272 4.50 -32.85 -0.49
N TRP A 273 3.19 -32.92 -0.25
CA TRP A 273 2.60 -33.66 0.88
C TRP A 273 1.54 -34.63 0.38
#